data_AF-A0A1J3JNF1-F1
#
_entry.id   AF-A0A1J3JNF1-F1
#
_cell.length_a   1.000
_cell.length_b   1.000
_cell.length_c   1.000
_cell.angle_alpha   90.00
_cell.angle_beta   90.00
_cell.angle_gamma   90.00
#
_symmetry.space_group_name_H-M   'P 1'
#
loop_
_entity.id
_entity.type
_entity.pdbx_description
1 polymer ?
#
loop_
_entity_poly.entity_id
_entity_poly.type
_entity_poly.pdbx_seq_one_letter_code
_entity_poly.pdbx_strand_id
1 'polypeptide(L)'
;DAEFSKKMSANADLYVNDAFGTAHRAHTSTEGVAKYLKPAVAGFLMQKELDYLDGAVKNPKKPFVAIVGGSKVSTKIPVIESLLEKADKILIG
;
A
#
# COMPACT_ATOMS: atom_id res chain seq x y z
N ASP A 1 5.10 -17.58 7.99
CA ASP A 1 5.60 -18.95 8.16
C ASP A 1 6.18 -19.45 6.85
N ALA A 2 7.47 -19.79 6.83
CA ALA A 2 8.15 -20.18 5.59
C ALA A 2 7.69 -21.54 5.06
N GLU A 3 7.44 -22.50 5.95
CA GLU A 3 7.00 -23.85 5.59
C GLU A 3 5.60 -23.82 4.97
N PHE A 4 4.69 -23.07 5.60
CA PHE A 4 3.33 -22.89 5.08
C PHE A 4 3.33 -22.13 3.74
N SER A 5 4.21 -21.14 3.58
CA SER A 5 4.35 -20.42 2.30
C SER A 5 4.84 -21.31 1.17
N LYS A 6 5.77 -22.23 1.44
CA LYS A 6 6.24 -23.23 0.47
C LYS A 6 5.12 -24.23 0.12
N LYS A 7 4.38 -24.71 1.13
CA LYS A 7 3.22 -25.61 0.92
C LYS A 7 2.11 -24.95 0.09
N MET A 8 1.81 -23.68 0.36
CA MET A 8 0.78 -22.94 -0.37
C MET A 8 1.19 -22.68 -1.83
N SER A 9 2.43 -22.23 -2.05
CA SER A 9 2.96 -21.97 -3.40
C SER A 9 3.09 -23.22 -4.26
N ALA A 10 3.25 -24.42 -3.68
CA ALA A 10 3.35 -25.66 -4.45
C ALA A 10 2.11 -25.98 -5.34
N ASN A 11 0.98 -25.30 -5.13
CA ASN A 11 -0.26 -25.51 -5.88
C ASN A 11 -0.49 -24.48 -7.00
N ALA A 12 0.50 -23.65 -7.34
CA ALA A 12 0.38 -22.62 -8.35
C ALA A 12 1.68 -22.46 -9.14
N ASP A 13 1.58 -21.97 -10.38
CA ASP A 13 2.75 -21.68 -11.23
C ASP A 13 3.19 -20.21 -11.11
N LEU A 14 2.25 -19.31 -10.82
CA LEU A 14 2.47 -17.86 -10.75
C LEU A 14 1.68 -17.21 -9.62
N TYR A 15 2.11 -16.02 -9.22
CA TYR A 15 1.47 -15.24 -8.18
C TYR A 15 1.03 -13.87 -8.70
N VAL A 16 -0.21 -13.49 -8.42
CA VAL A 16 -0.75 -12.15 -8.66
C VAL A 16 -1.21 -11.58 -7.32
N ASN A 17 -0.59 -10.49 -6.87
CA ASN A 17 -1.08 -9.75 -5.71
C ASN A 17 -2.01 -8.62 -6.17
N ASP A 18 -3.30 -8.76 -5.91
CA ASP A 18 -4.31 -7.76 -6.23
C ASP A 18 -5.01 -7.19 -4.99
N ALA A 19 -4.38 -7.32 -3.81
CA ALA A 19 -4.99 -7.04 -2.51
C ALA A 19 -4.24 -5.93 -1.74
N PHE A 20 -4.25 -4.71 -2.27
CA PHE A 20 -3.51 -3.55 -1.70
C PHE A 20 -3.77 -3.34 -0.19
N GLY A 21 -5.03 -3.43 0.26
CA GLY A 21 -5.38 -3.23 1.67
C GLY A 21 -4.67 -4.18 2.65
N THR A 22 -4.16 -5.31 2.15
CA THR A 22 -3.40 -6.29 2.95
C THR A 22 -1.89 -6.23 2.71
N ALA A 23 -1.43 -5.45 1.72
CA ALA A 23 -0.04 -5.40 1.30
C ALA A 23 0.92 -4.86 2.37
N HIS A 24 0.42 -4.10 3.34
CA HIS A 24 1.19 -3.61 4.49
C HIS A 24 1.56 -4.70 5.51
N ARG A 25 1.09 -5.94 5.33
CA ARG A 25 1.36 -7.07 6.23
C ARG A 25 2.09 -8.19 5.51
N ALA A 26 3.16 -8.67 6.13
CA ALA A 26 3.93 -9.82 5.66
C ALA A 26 3.26 -11.14 6.08
N HIS A 27 2.17 -11.50 5.39
CA HIS A 27 1.49 -12.78 5.57
C HIS A 27 1.90 -13.78 4.49
N THR A 28 1.59 -15.05 4.74
CA THR A 28 1.87 -16.14 3.80
C THR A 28 1.26 -15.86 2.41
N SER A 29 -0.01 -15.44 2.34
CA SER A 29 -0.73 -15.20 1.09
C SER A 29 -0.41 -13.87 0.39
N THR A 30 0.27 -12.93 1.05
CA THR A 30 0.55 -11.58 0.52
C THR A 30 2.02 -11.37 0.16
N GLU A 31 2.93 -11.95 0.94
CA GLU A 31 4.38 -11.76 0.80
C GLU A 31 5.09 -13.12 0.71
N GLY A 32 4.68 -14.08 1.54
CA GLY A 32 5.37 -15.36 1.67
C GLY A 32 5.39 -16.19 0.38
N VAL A 33 4.25 -16.33 -0.30
CA VAL A 33 4.15 -17.09 -1.56
C VAL A 33 4.92 -16.44 -2.72
N ALA A 34 5.06 -15.11 -2.72
CA ALA A 34 5.78 -14.36 -3.78
C ALA A 34 7.30 -14.64 -3.81
N LYS A 35 7.84 -15.18 -2.72
CA LYS A 35 9.24 -15.64 -2.62
C LYS A 35 9.48 -16.92 -3.42
N TYR A 36 8.47 -17.77 -3.55
CA TYR A 36 8.58 -19.11 -4.16
C TYR A 36 8.00 -19.17 -5.57
N LEU A 37 6.95 -18.39 -5.85
CA LEU A 37 6.30 -18.34 -7.16
C LEU A 37 7.00 -17.34 -8.08
N LYS A 38 7.26 -17.75 -9.32
CA LYS A 38 7.80 -16.90 -10.39
C LYS A 38 7.08 -17.20 -11.70
N PRO A 39 6.45 -16.19 -12.35
CA PRO A 39 6.47 -14.77 -12.00
C PRO A 39 5.56 -14.43 -10.80
N ALA A 40 5.93 -13.37 -10.08
CA ALA A 40 5.14 -12.75 -9.03
C ALA A 40 4.88 -11.30 -9.42
N VAL A 41 3.62 -10.94 -9.66
CA VAL A 41 3.22 -9.66 -10.25
C VAL A 41 2.14 -8.97 -9.44
N ALA A 42 2.00 -7.66 -9.63
CA ALA A 42 0.84 -6.91 -9.16
C ALA A 42 -0.35 -7.13 -10.11
N GLY A 43 -1.55 -7.27 -9.56
CA GLY A 43 -2.79 -7.24 -10.32
C GLY A 43 -3.21 -5.81 -10.69
N PHE A 44 -4.31 -5.68 -11.43
CA PHE A 44 -4.78 -4.39 -11.94
C PHE A 44 -5.34 -3.46 -10.85
N LEU A 45 -5.98 -4.00 -9.80
CA LEU A 45 -6.44 -3.19 -8.67
C LEU A 45 -5.26 -2.68 -7.86
N MET A 46 -4.26 -3.53 -7.62
CA MET A 46 -3.01 -3.10 -7.00
C MET A 46 -2.32 -2.02 -7.82
N GLN A 47 -2.19 -2.23 -9.14
CA GLN A 47 -1.58 -1.23 -10.03
C GLN A 47 -2.32 0.10 -9.98
N LYS A 48 -3.65 0.08 -10.10
CA LYS A 48 -4.48 1.30 -10.05
C LYS A 48 -4.29 2.07 -8.74
N GLU A 49 -4.19 1.36 -7.61
CA GLU A 49 -3.99 1.99 -6.31
C GLU A 49 -2.59 2.62 -6.19
N LEU A 50 -1.56 1.94 -6.71
CA LEU A 50 -0.19 2.47 -6.76
C LEU A 50 -0.11 3.71 -7.65
N ASP A 51 -0.71 3.68 -8.83
CA ASP A 51 -0.74 4.81 -9.77
C ASP A 51 -1.45 6.03 -9.16
N TYR A 52 -2.56 5.79 -8.45
CA TYR A 52 -3.28 6.86 -7.75
C TYR A 52 -2.45 7.47 -6.63
N LEU A 53 -1.81 6.64 -5.79
CA LEU A 53 -1.00 7.12 -4.67
C LEU A 53 0.27 7.85 -5.14
N ASP A 54 0.94 7.35 -6.19
CA ASP A 54 2.13 8.00 -6.74
C ASP A 54 1.76 9.40 -7.30
N GLY A 55 0.67 9.49 -8.06
CA GLY A 55 0.17 10.76 -8.58
C GLY A 55 -0.33 11.72 -7.50
N ALA A 56 -1.06 11.22 -6.50
CA ALA A 56 -1.68 12.06 -5.48
C ALA A 56 -0.71 12.50 -4.37
N VAL A 57 0.33 11.73 -4.07
CA VAL A 57 1.19 11.96 -2.90
C VAL A 57 2.65 12.20 -3.26
N LYS A 58 3.18 11.68 -4.38
CA LYS A 58 4.59 11.90 -4.73
C LYS A 58 4.77 13.15 -5.57
N ASN A 59 3.92 13.31 -6.60
CA ASN A 59 3.94 14.46 -7.50
C ASN A 59 2.53 15.09 -7.62
N PRO A 60 1.98 15.62 -6.52
CA PRO A 60 0.63 16.16 -6.53
C PRO A 60 0.52 17.37 -7.46
N LYS A 61 -0.57 17.45 -8.22
CA LYS A 61 -0.93 18.69 -8.93
C LYS A 61 -1.24 19.79 -7.92
N LYS A 62 -0.63 20.95 -8.10
CA LYS A 62 -0.83 22.10 -7.21
C LYS A 62 -2.02 22.97 -7.66
N PRO A 63 -2.78 23.56 -6.73
CA PRO A 63 -2.60 23.46 -5.27
C PRO A 63 -3.04 22.10 -4.71
N PHE A 64 -2.20 21.49 -3.87
CA PHE A 64 -2.48 20.24 -3.17
C PHE A 64 -3.02 20.52 -1.77
N VAL A 65 -4.26 20.13 -1.52
CA VAL A 65 -4.92 20.29 -0.21
C VAL A 65 -5.16 18.91 0.39
N ALA A 66 -4.62 18.68 1.58
CA ALA A 66 -4.86 17.46 2.33
C ALA A 66 -5.91 17.67 3.42
N ILE A 67 -6.85 16.73 3.55
CA ILE A 67 -7.86 16.72 4.62
C ILE A 67 -7.55 15.53 5.53
N VAL A 68 -7.26 15.79 6.81
CA VAL A 68 -6.90 14.77 7.79
C VAL A 68 -7.94 14.73 8.90
N GLY A 69 -8.76 13.67 8.86
CA GLY A 69 -9.80 13.40 9.85
C GLY A 69 -9.38 12.39 10.93
N GLY A 70 -9.86 12.54 12.17
CA GLY A 70 -9.80 11.47 13.17
C GLY A 70 -10.07 11.87 14.62
N SER A 71 -10.53 10.92 15.45
CA SER A 71 -10.88 11.18 16.85
C SER A 71 -9.70 11.47 17.79
N LYS A 72 -8.47 11.18 17.37
CA LYS A 72 -7.25 11.40 18.16
C LYS A 72 -6.14 11.93 17.26
N VAL A 73 -5.71 13.17 17.49
CA VAL A 73 -4.61 13.81 16.74
C VAL A 73 -3.33 12.99 16.85
N SER A 74 -3.04 12.43 18.03
CA SER A 74 -1.82 11.66 18.29
C SER A 74 -1.62 10.47 17.36
N THR A 75 -2.69 9.84 16.86
CA THR A 75 -2.59 8.71 15.92
C THR A 75 -2.37 9.15 14.47
N LYS A 76 -2.48 10.45 14.19
CA LYS A 76 -2.38 11.05 12.85
C LYS A 76 -1.14 11.90 12.66
N ILE A 77 -0.36 12.18 13.71
CA ILE A 77 0.89 12.96 13.63
C ILE A 77 1.80 12.50 12.48
N PRO A 78 2.10 11.19 12.31
CA PRO A 78 3.00 10.76 11.23
C PRO A 78 2.45 11.04 9.83
N VAL A 79 1.13 11.00 9.67
CA VAL A 79 0.46 11.30 8.40
C VAL A 79 0.53 12.81 8.13
N ILE A 80 0.31 13.64 9.16
CA ILE A 80 0.40 15.10 9.04
C ILE A 80 1.84 15.51 8.68
N GLU A 81 2.85 14.96 9.36
CA GLU A 81 4.27 15.22 9.07
C GLU A 81 4.62 14.89 7.62
N SER A 82 4.21 13.71 7.14
CA SER A 82 4.42 13.29 5.75
C SER A 82 3.76 14.21 4.71
N LEU A 83 2.60 14.78 5.05
CA LEU A 83 1.84 15.66 4.16
C LEU A 83 2.28 17.11 4.23
N LEU A 84 2.85 17.58 5.34
CA LEU A 84 3.36 18.95 5.50
C LEU A 84 4.46 19.30 4.49
N GLU A 85 5.25 18.30 4.08
CA GLU A 85 6.30 18.49 3.07
C GLU A 85 5.75 18.71 1.65
N LYS A 86 4.48 18.39 1.41
CA LYS A 86 3.92 18.26 0.05
C LYS A 86 2.67 19.09 -0.20
N ALA A 87 1.82 19.23 0.80
CA ALA A 87 0.55 19.95 0.73
C ALA A 87 0.76 21.46 0.86
N ASP A 88 0.06 22.21 0.01
CA ASP A 88 0.00 23.67 0.12
C ASP A 88 -0.93 24.10 1.25
N LYS A 89 -1.93 23.26 1.58
CA LYS A 89 -2.84 23.45 2.73
C LYS A 89 -3.19 22.11 3.37
N ILE A 90 -3.32 22.10 4.70
CA ILE A 90 -3.83 20.95 5.45
C ILE A 90 -5.05 21.39 6.26
N LEU A 91 -6.16 20.69 6.08
CA LEU A 91 -7.40 20.87 6.84
C LEU A 91 -7.51 19.71 7.84
N ILE A 92 -7.69 20.02 9.12
CA ILE A 92 -7.73 19.03 10.20
C ILE A 92 -9.13 19.03 10.82
N GLY A 93 -9.69 17.84 11.06
CA GLY A 93 -11.02 17.65 11.69
C GLY A 93 -11.24 16.28 12.30
#